data_AF-A0A085GK97-F1
#
_entry.id   AF-A0A085GK97-F1
#
_cell.length_a   1.000
_cell.length_b   1.000
_cell.length_c   1.000
_cell.angle_alpha   90.00
_cell.angle_beta   90.00
_cell.angle_gamma   90.00
#
_symmetry.space_group_name_H-M   'P 1'
#
loop_
_entity.id
_entity.type
_entity.pdbx_description
1 polymer ?
#
loop_
_entity_poly.entity_id
_entity_poly.type
_entity_poly.pdbx_seq_one_letter_code
_entity_poly.pdbx_strand_id
1 'polypeptide(L)'
;MLRLRREGQITGKQVPEIILLNSHDGTSSYQMLPGLFRAVCQNGLVCGESFGEVRVPHKGDVVSQVIEGAYEVLGIFDRVEEKRDAMQSLLLPPPAQQALAKAALTYRFGEDHQPVSESQILSPRRWQDENNDLWTTYQRVQENLIKGGLSGRNVKGGRTHTRAVRGIDGDVKLNRALWVMAETLLTQLQ
;
A
#
# COMPACT_ATOMS: atom_id res chain seq x y z
N MET A 1 10.89 -11.82 0.10
CA MET A 1 10.80 -10.34 0.18
C MET A 1 11.70 -9.87 1.30
N LEU A 2 12.54 -8.87 1.05
CA LEU A 2 13.31 -8.16 2.07
C LEU A 2 12.85 -6.70 2.10
N ARG A 3 12.83 -6.08 3.28
CA ARG A 3 12.51 -4.66 3.45
C ARG A 3 13.69 -3.97 4.13
N LEU A 4 14.32 -3.03 3.45
CA LEU A 4 15.51 -2.33 3.88
C LEU A 4 15.14 -0.92 4.33
N ARG A 5 15.66 -0.51 5.50
CA ARG A 5 15.42 0.81 6.10
C ARG A 5 16.76 1.43 6.47
N ARG A 6 16.86 2.75 6.37
CA ARG A 6 18.07 3.48 6.74
C ARG A 6 18.21 3.53 8.27
N GLU A 7 19.37 3.13 8.78
CA GLU A 7 19.69 3.00 10.22
C GLU A 7 19.30 4.23 11.06
N GLY A 8 19.50 5.45 10.55
CA GLY A 8 19.16 6.69 11.24
C GLY A 8 17.69 7.13 11.19
N GLN A 9 16.83 6.43 10.45
CA GLN A 9 15.42 6.80 10.25
C GLN A 9 14.43 5.74 10.77
N ILE A 10 14.92 4.63 11.34
CA ILE A 10 14.10 3.46 11.70
C ILE A 10 13.03 3.77 12.77
N THR A 11 13.29 4.74 13.65
CA THR A 11 12.36 5.15 14.72
C THR A 11 11.35 6.21 14.30
N GLY A 12 11.38 6.65 13.04
CA GLY A 12 10.42 7.61 12.50
C GLY A 12 8.98 7.07 12.54
N LYS A 13 8.00 7.98 12.66
CA LYS A 13 6.58 7.62 12.56
C LYS A 13 6.26 7.00 11.20
N GLN A 14 6.93 7.49 10.17
CA GLN A 14 6.88 7.00 8.81
C GLN A 14 8.32 6.94 8.28
N VAL A 15 8.70 5.81 7.70
CA VAL A 15 10.08 5.50 7.35
C VAL A 15 10.12 5.03 5.89
N PRO A 16 10.80 5.74 4.99
CA PRO A 16 11.06 5.25 3.64
C PRO A 16 11.76 3.90 3.69
N GLU A 17 11.32 2.96 2.88
CA GLU A 17 11.91 1.63 2.79
C GLU A 17 12.07 1.17 1.34
N ILE A 18 13.11 0.38 1.08
CA ILE A 18 13.30 -0.31 -0.20
C ILE A 18 12.82 -1.75 0.00
N ILE A 19 11.88 -2.18 -0.83
CA ILE A 19 11.32 -3.52 -0.81
C ILE A 19 11.95 -4.31 -1.95
N LEU A 20 12.74 -5.32 -1.60
CA LEU A 20 13.35 -6.25 -2.56
C LEU A 20 12.46 -7.48 -2.74
N LEU A 21 12.02 -7.70 -3.97
CA LEU A 21 11.30 -8.90 -4.40
C LEU A 21 12.22 -9.75 -5.26
N ASN A 22 12.30 -11.05 -5.00
CA ASN A 22 13.10 -11.97 -5.80
C ASN A 22 12.29 -13.25 -6.05
N SER A 23 12.29 -13.74 -7.30
CA SER A 23 11.80 -15.07 -7.65
C SER A 23 12.91 -16.09 -7.39
N HIS A 24 12.66 -17.02 -6.48
CA HIS A 24 13.65 -18.03 -6.07
C HIS A 24 14.07 -19.01 -7.19
N ASP A 25 13.40 -19.01 -8.34
CA ASP A 25 13.68 -19.90 -9.47
C ASP A 25 14.70 -19.34 -10.48
N GLY A 26 15.19 -18.12 -10.28
CA GLY A 26 16.17 -17.47 -11.17
C GLY A 26 15.65 -17.16 -12.57
N THR A 27 14.34 -17.30 -12.82
CA THR A 27 13.73 -17.09 -14.14
C THR A 27 13.26 -15.65 -14.36
N SER A 28 13.14 -14.84 -13.30
CA SER A 28 12.76 -13.43 -13.38
C SER A 28 13.77 -12.54 -12.66
N SER A 29 14.00 -11.33 -13.16
CA SER A 29 14.81 -10.30 -12.48
C SER A 29 14.26 -10.02 -11.08
N TYR A 30 15.14 -9.82 -10.09
CA TYR A 30 14.67 -9.30 -8.80
C TYR A 30 14.29 -7.81 -8.95
N GLN A 31 13.32 -7.36 -8.15
CA GLN A 31 12.73 -6.03 -8.21
C GLN A 31 13.07 -5.25 -6.95
N MET A 32 13.34 -3.95 -7.11
CA MET A 32 13.47 -2.99 -6.03
C MET A 32 12.32 -2.00 -6.11
N LEU A 33 11.52 -1.94 -5.04
CA LEU A 33 10.33 -1.08 -4.99
C LEU A 33 10.49 -0.04 -3.89
N PRO A 34 10.10 1.22 -4.14
CA PRO A 34 9.92 2.19 -3.08
C PRO A 34 8.71 1.82 -2.22
N GLY A 35 8.87 1.93 -0.91
CA GLY A 35 7.81 1.72 0.06
C GLY A 35 7.91 2.71 1.22
N LEU A 36 6.85 2.71 2.03
CA LEU A 36 6.80 3.53 3.23
C LEU A 36 6.31 2.67 4.41
N PHE A 37 7.15 2.51 5.41
CA PHE A 37 6.75 1.85 6.65
C PHE A 37 6.11 2.84 7.60
N ARG A 38 4.93 2.51 8.12
CA ARG A 38 4.28 3.29 9.17
C ARG A 38 4.29 2.51 10.48
N ALA A 39 5.03 3.04 11.47
CA ALA A 39 5.28 2.35 12.74
C ALA A 39 3.99 2.04 13.50
N VAL A 40 3.00 2.93 13.45
CA VAL A 40 1.76 2.81 14.24
C VAL A 40 0.91 1.59 13.83
N CYS A 41 0.92 1.20 12.56
CA CYS A 41 0.24 -0.01 12.07
C CYS A 41 1.13 -1.24 12.00
N GLN A 42 2.45 -1.10 12.08
CA GLN A 42 3.39 -2.12 11.62
C GLN A 42 3.08 -2.60 10.18
N ASN A 43 2.37 -1.79 9.38
CA ASN A 43 2.16 -2.06 7.97
C ASN A 43 3.22 -1.30 7.19
N GLY A 44 3.87 -1.98 6.25
CA GLY A 44 4.65 -1.31 5.25
C GLY A 44 3.91 -1.28 3.92
N LEU A 45 3.81 -0.09 3.38
CA LEU A 45 3.12 0.26 2.16
C LEU A 45 4.06 0.09 0.96
N VAL A 46 3.52 -0.33 -0.18
CA VAL A 46 4.21 -0.33 -1.48
C VAL A 46 3.69 0.85 -2.29
N CYS A 47 4.55 1.78 -2.69
CA CYS A 47 4.15 2.95 -3.46
C CYS A 47 4.23 2.67 -4.97
N GLY A 48 3.26 3.19 -5.73
CA GLY A 48 3.33 3.34 -7.20
C GLY A 48 2.71 2.23 -8.05
N GLU A 49 2.17 2.61 -9.21
CA GLU A 49 1.82 1.67 -10.30
C GLU A 49 2.99 1.41 -11.25
N SER A 50 3.96 2.32 -11.34
CA SER A 50 5.11 2.24 -12.27
C SER A 50 6.27 3.19 -11.93
N PHE A 51 6.14 4.08 -10.94
CA PHE A 51 7.23 4.98 -10.55
C PHE A 51 8.18 4.24 -9.60
N GLY A 52 9.30 3.77 -10.13
CA GLY A 52 10.45 3.31 -9.32
C GLY A 52 10.62 1.84 -9.09
N GLU A 53 9.85 0.99 -9.80
CA GLU A 53 10.21 -0.42 -9.86
C GLU A 53 11.48 -0.56 -10.69
N VAL A 54 12.61 -0.75 -10.01
CA VAL A 54 13.86 -1.11 -10.68
C VAL A 54 13.92 -2.62 -10.81
N ARG A 55 14.08 -3.09 -12.05
CA ARG A 55 14.30 -4.51 -12.35
C ARG A 55 15.78 -4.74 -12.56
N VAL A 56 16.36 -5.62 -11.77
CA VAL A 56 17.78 -5.97 -11.89
C VAL A 56 17.91 -7.39 -12.44
N PRO A 57 18.42 -7.54 -13.67
CA PRO A 57 18.75 -8.84 -14.26
C PRO A 57 19.67 -9.68 -13.36
N HIS A 58 19.53 -11.01 -13.45
CA HIS A 58 20.44 -11.96 -12.77
C HIS A 58 21.74 -12.24 -13.56
N LYS A 59 21.97 -11.57 -14.68
CA LYS A 59 23.11 -11.77 -15.58
C LYS A 59 23.66 -10.42 -16.05
N GLY A 60 24.97 -10.37 -16.33
CA GLY A 60 25.67 -9.14 -16.72
C GLY A 60 26.37 -8.49 -15.53
N ASP A 61 26.61 -7.17 -15.60
CA ASP A 61 27.18 -6.40 -14.50
C ASP A 61 26.11 -6.09 -13.44
N VAL A 62 25.79 -7.12 -12.65
CA VAL A 62 24.74 -7.05 -11.64
C VAL A 62 25.06 -5.99 -10.59
N VAL A 63 26.33 -5.85 -10.17
CA VAL A 63 26.73 -4.94 -9.09
C VAL A 63 26.44 -3.49 -9.44
N SER A 64 26.86 -3.04 -10.63
CA SER A 64 26.60 -1.66 -11.07
C SER A 64 25.10 -1.39 -11.21
N GLN A 65 24.34 -2.35 -11.76
CA GLN A 65 22.88 -2.23 -11.90
C GLN A 65 22.16 -2.17 -10.54
N VAL A 66 22.66 -2.87 -9.50
CA VAL A 66 22.12 -2.75 -8.14
C VAL A 66 22.35 -1.34 -7.61
N ILE A 67 23.56 -0.81 -7.79
CA ILE A 67 23.98 0.49 -7.27
C ILE A 67 23.16 1.60 -7.93
N GLU A 68 23.09 1.61 -9.27
CA GLU A 68 22.30 2.57 -10.04
C GLU A 68 20.83 2.49 -9.67
N GLY A 69 20.27 1.28 -9.60
CA GLY A 69 18.90 1.09 -9.20
C GLY A 69 18.58 1.58 -7.79
N ALA A 70 19.53 1.46 -6.85
CA ALA A 70 19.35 2.01 -5.51
C ALA A 70 19.29 3.55 -5.54
N TYR A 71 20.12 4.21 -6.36
CA TYR A 71 20.07 5.67 -6.53
C TYR A 71 18.77 6.12 -7.19
N GLU A 72 18.27 5.38 -8.19
CA GLU A 72 16.97 5.67 -8.80
C GLU A 72 15.82 5.58 -7.79
N VAL A 73 15.80 4.53 -6.96
CA VAL A 73 14.79 4.37 -5.91
C VAL A 73 14.87 5.50 -4.88
N LEU A 74 16.08 5.95 -4.52
CA LEU A 74 16.26 7.07 -3.58
C LEU A 74 15.64 8.37 -4.12
N GLY A 75 15.81 8.69 -5.40
CA GLY A 75 15.21 9.89 -6.01
C GLY A 75 13.67 9.88 -6.06
N ILE A 76 13.04 8.73 -5.78
CA ILE A 76 11.59 8.58 -5.80
C ILE A 76 10.98 8.81 -4.43
N PHE A 77 11.76 8.67 -3.36
CA PHE A 77 11.28 8.91 -2.01
C PHE A 77 10.82 10.36 -1.79
N ASP A 78 11.52 11.33 -2.37
CA ASP A 78 11.11 12.75 -2.29
C ASP A 78 9.71 12.93 -2.89
N ARG A 79 9.44 12.31 -4.05
CA ARG A 79 8.11 12.37 -4.71
C ARG A 79 7.03 11.64 -3.92
N VAL A 80 7.37 10.52 -3.30
CA VAL A 80 6.44 9.78 -2.41
C VAL A 80 6.09 10.62 -1.18
N GLU A 81 7.07 11.32 -0.62
CA GLU A 81 6.89 12.22 0.51
C GLU A 81 6.01 13.43 0.14
N GLU A 82 6.27 14.08 -0.99
CA GLU A 82 5.42 15.16 -1.51
C GLU A 82 3.96 14.70 -1.72
N LYS A 83 3.75 13.54 -2.32
CA LYS A 83 2.41 12.97 -2.53
C LYS A 83 1.71 12.67 -1.22
N ARG A 84 2.43 12.10 -0.25
CA ARG A 84 1.91 11.88 1.11
C ARG A 84 1.46 13.20 1.73
N ASP A 85 2.29 14.24 1.68
CA ASP A 85 1.98 15.54 2.30
C ASP A 85 0.79 16.22 1.65
N ALA A 86 0.67 16.11 0.32
CA ALA A 86 -0.50 16.55 -0.41
C ALA A 86 -1.77 15.79 0.00
N MET A 87 -1.70 14.45 0.15
CA MET A 87 -2.81 13.64 0.63
C MET A 87 -3.19 13.95 2.09
N GLN A 88 -2.23 14.23 2.97
CA GLN A 88 -2.49 14.60 4.37
C GLN A 88 -3.14 15.97 4.50
N SER A 89 -2.86 16.87 3.55
CA SER A 89 -3.40 18.23 3.54
C SER A 89 -4.82 18.29 2.94
N LEU A 90 -5.26 17.25 2.23
CA LEU A 90 -6.58 17.18 1.60
C LEU A 90 -7.59 16.48 2.51
N LEU A 91 -8.51 17.25 3.11
CA LEU A 91 -9.67 16.68 3.80
C LEU A 91 -10.62 16.01 2.82
N LEU A 92 -10.97 14.75 3.09
CA LEU A 92 -11.80 13.95 2.21
C LEU A 92 -13.27 13.99 2.67
N PRO A 93 -14.19 14.55 1.86
CA PRO A 93 -15.60 14.58 2.23
C PRO A 93 -16.18 13.16 2.29
N PRO A 94 -17.25 12.90 3.08
CA PRO A 94 -17.79 11.55 3.26
C PRO A 94 -18.11 10.78 1.97
N PRO A 95 -18.67 11.40 0.91
CA PRO A 95 -18.90 10.71 -0.36
C PRO A 95 -17.61 10.22 -1.03
N ALA A 96 -16.52 10.99 -0.95
CA ALA A 96 -15.23 10.60 -1.50
C ALA A 96 -14.56 9.49 -0.67
N GLN A 97 -14.73 9.49 0.66
CA GLN A 97 -14.31 8.37 1.51
C GLN A 97 -15.03 7.07 1.14
N GLN A 98 -16.35 7.14 0.94
CA GLN A 98 -17.15 5.99 0.50
C GLN A 98 -16.75 5.49 -0.89
N ALA A 99 -16.51 6.41 -1.83
CA ALA A 99 -16.06 6.06 -3.18
C ALA A 99 -14.71 5.31 -3.17
N LEU A 100 -13.75 5.78 -2.38
CA LEU A 100 -12.45 5.11 -2.20
C LEU A 100 -12.64 3.71 -1.59
N ALA A 101 -13.44 3.60 -0.53
CA ALA A 101 -13.73 2.34 0.12
C ALA A 101 -14.43 1.34 -0.83
N LYS A 102 -15.39 1.81 -1.62
CA LYS A 102 -16.11 1.00 -2.60
C LYS A 102 -15.17 0.44 -3.66
N ALA A 103 -14.35 1.30 -4.27
CA ALA A 103 -13.36 0.88 -5.26
C ALA A 103 -12.38 -0.15 -4.70
N ALA A 104 -11.92 0.05 -3.45
CA ALA A 104 -11.02 -0.86 -2.76
C ALA A 104 -11.65 -2.23 -2.46
N LEU A 105 -12.93 -2.27 -2.06
CA LEU A 105 -13.66 -3.52 -1.85
C LEU A 105 -13.86 -4.28 -3.15
N THR A 106 -14.26 -3.59 -4.21
CA THR A 106 -14.44 -4.18 -5.54
C THR A 106 -13.14 -4.78 -6.05
N TYR A 107 -12.01 -4.06 -5.90
CA TYR A 107 -10.71 -4.58 -6.31
C TYR A 107 -10.32 -5.85 -5.55
N ARG A 108 -10.58 -5.90 -4.23
CA ARG A 108 -10.17 -7.03 -3.39
C ARG A 108 -11.06 -8.26 -3.51
N PHE A 109 -12.38 -8.06 -3.53
CA PHE A 109 -13.36 -9.14 -3.39
C PHE A 109 -14.20 -9.38 -4.65
N GLY A 110 -14.07 -8.51 -5.66
CA GLY A 110 -14.93 -8.51 -6.84
C GLY A 110 -16.25 -7.78 -6.62
N GLU A 111 -17.07 -7.75 -7.67
CA GLU A 111 -18.41 -7.13 -7.66
C GLU A 111 -19.49 -8.09 -7.17
N ASP A 112 -19.31 -9.40 -7.34
CA ASP A 112 -20.33 -10.41 -7.06
C ASP A 112 -20.72 -10.49 -5.59
N HIS A 113 -19.73 -10.56 -4.69
CA HIS A 113 -19.96 -10.68 -3.26
C HIS A 113 -18.86 -10.05 -2.43
N GLN A 114 -19.22 -9.04 -1.65
CA GLN A 114 -18.32 -8.38 -0.71
C GLN A 114 -18.72 -8.76 0.73
N PRO A 115 -17.83 -9.41 1.50
CA PRO A 115 -18.18 -9.92 2.82
C PRO A 115 -18.36 -8.82 3.88
N VAL A 116 -17.90 -7.59 3.61
CA VAL A 116 -17.89 -6.45 4.53
C VAL A 116 -18.31 -5.18 3.82
N SER A 117 -18.81 -4.19 4.56
CA SER A 117 -19.23 -2.90 4.01
C SER A 117 -18.09 -1.87 3.95
N GLU A 118 -18.33 -0.81 3.17
CA GLU A 118 -17.47 0.38 3.09
C GLU A 118 -17.21 0.98 4.48
N SER A 119 -18.26 1.13 5.30
CA SER A 119 -18.14 1.66 6.67
C SER A 119 -17.24 0.81 7.56
N GLN A 120 -17.21 -0.52 7.38
CA GLN A 120 -16.36 -1.39 8.17
C GLN A 120 -14.88 -1.21 7.83
N ILE A 121 -14.54 -0.98 6.56
CA ILE A 121 -13.14 -0.76 6.16
C ILE A 121 -12.68 0.68 6.35
N LEU A 122 -13.61 1.65 6.46
CA LEU A 122 -13.35 3.03 6.86
C LEU A 122 -13.22 3.20 8.38
N SER A 123 -13.63 2.20 9.16
CA SER A 123 -13.55 2.25 10.61
C SER A 123 -12.08 2.19 11.07
N PRO A 124 -11.59 3.18 11.84
CA PRO A 124 -10.24 3.15 12.36
C PRO A 124 -10.06 1.99 13.33
N ARG A 125 -8.87 1.37 13.31
CA ARG A 125 -8.50 0.36 14.32
C ARG A 125 -8.00 0.98 15.62
N ARG A 126 -7.68 2.27 15.59
CA ARG A 126 -7.09 3.05 16.68
C ARG A 126 -7.35 4.54 16.48
N TRP A 127 -7.35 5.30 17.56
CA TRP A 127 -7.67 6.73 17.58
C TRP A 127 -6.73 7.60 16.73
N GLN A 128 -5.46 7.21 16.55
CA GLN A 128 -4.51 7.94 15.70
C GLN A 128 -4.86 7.95 14.21
N ASP A 129 -5.86 7.15 13.79
CA ASP A 129 -6.34 7.08 12.42
C ASP A 129 -7.73 7.70 12.22
N GLU A 130 -8.23 8.47 13.19
CA GLU A 130 -9.56 9.09 13.10
C GLU A 130 -9.62 10.29 12.13
N ASN A 131 -8.48 10.80 11.67
CA ASN A 131 -8.48 11.91 10.73
C ASN A 131 -9.08 11.50 9.38
N ASN A 132 -9.80 12.45 8.78
CA ASN A 132 -10.54 12.27 7.54
C ASN A 132 -9.82 12.86 6.32
N ASP A 133 -8.52 13.13 6.44
CA ASP A 133 -7.67 13.43 5.29
C ASP A 133 -7.52 12.21 4.37
N LEU A 134 -7.15 12.44 3.11
CA LEU A 134 -6.99 11.39 2.10
C LEU A 134 -6.00 10.33 2.55
N TRP A 135 -4.84 10.75 3.08
CA TRP A 135 -3.78 9.85 3.50
C TRP A 135 -4.25 8.91 4.61
N THR A 136 -4.84 9.45 5.67
CA THR A 136 -5.32 8.67 6.82
C THR A 136 -6.49 7.77 6.42
N THR A 137 -7.38 8.24 5.55
CA THR A 137 -8.50 7.43 5.01
C THR A 137 -8.00 6.25 4.18
N TYR A 138 -7.08 6.49 3.27
CA TYR A 138 -6.42 5.45 2.48
C TYR A 138 -5.72 4.43 3.37
N GLN A 139 -4.98 4.88 4.39
CA GLN A 139 -4.27 4.00 5.31
C GLN A 139 -5.22 3.12 6.14
N ARG A 140 -6.38 3.65 6.57
CA ARG A 140 -7.42 2.86 7.24
C ARG A 140 -7.93 1.72 6.35
N VAL A 141 -8.26 2.05 5.10
CA VAL A 141 -8.73 1.07 4.11
C VAL A 141 -7.66 0.02 3.88
N GLN A 142 -6.42 0.42 3.61
CA GLN A 142 -5.29 -0.46 3.38
C GLN A 142 -5.09 -1.44 4.55
N GLU A 143 -5.06 -0.94 5.79
CA GLU A 143 -4.82 -1.78 6.96
C GLU A 143 -5.96 -2.78 7.17
N ASN A 144 -7.21 -2.34 7.02
CA ASN A 144 -8.38 -3.17 7.20
C ASN A 144 -8.46 -4.30 6.17
N LEU A 145 -8.10 -3.99 4.93
CA LEU A 145 -8.02 -4.98 3.89
C LEU A 145 -6.84 -5.92 4.16
N ILE A 146 -5.62 -5.45 4.30
CA ILE A 146 -4.43 -6.32 4.43
C ILE A 146 -4.52 -7.23 5.66
N LYS A 147 -4.81 -6.67 6.84
CA LYS A 147 -4.86 -7.47 8.09
C LYS A 147 -6.08 -8.39 8.17
N GLY A 148 -7.17 -8.06 7.47
CA GLY A 148 -8.43 -8.78 7.60
C GLY A 148 -8.96 -8.81 9.04
N GLY A 149 -9.68 -9.86 9.41
CA GLY A 149 -10.28 -10.04 10.74
C GLY A 149 -11.61 -9.31 10.93
N LEU A 150 -12.11 -8.59 9.93
CA LEU A 150 -13.40 -7.91 9.99
C LEU A 150 -14.53 -8.94 9.94
N SER A 151 -15.51 -8.81 10.83
CA SER A 151 -16.72 -9.64 10.82
C SER A 151 -17.52 -9.37 9.55
N GLY A 152 -17.85 -10.42 8.81
CA GLY A 152 -18.57 -10.32 7.55
C GLY A 152 -19.57 -11.45 7.34
N ARG A 153 -20.16 -11.50 6.15
CA ARG A 153 -21.05 -12.59 5.71
C ARG A 153 -20.51 -13.26 4.46
N ASN A 154 -20.63 -14.57 4.38
CA ASN A 154 -20.30 -15.32 3.15
C ASN A 154 -21.46 -15.23 2.14
N VAL A 155 -21.26 -15.79 0.95
CA VAL A 155 -22.26 -15.81 -0.14
C VAL A 155 -23.59 -16.46 0.30
N LYS A 156 -23.54 -17.40 1.26
CA LYS A 156 -24.71 -18.09 1.82
C LYS A 156 -25.32 -17.35 3.04
N GLY A 157 -24.85 -16.14 3.36
CA GLY A 157 -25.30 -15.34 4.50
C GLY A 157 -24.76 -15.76 5.87
N GLY A 158 -23.92 -16.80 5.94
CA GLY A 158 -23.29 -17.27 7.17
C GLY A 158 -22.22 -16.31 7.69
N ARG A 159 -22.06 -16.26 9.03
CA ARG A 159 -21.03 -15.43 9.68
C ARG A 159 -19.63 -15.89 9.28
N THR A 160 -18.76 -14.95 8.96
CA THR A 160 -17.36 -15.19 8.62
C THR A 160 -16.49 -14.02 9.07
N HIS A 161 -15.17 -14.17 8.99
CA HIS A 161 -14.23 -13.07 9.08
C HIS A 161 -13.44 -12.92 7.79
N THR A 162 -13.08 -11.69 7.43
CA THR A 162 -12.17 -11.43 6.30
C THR A 162 -10.80 -12.05 6.59
N ARG A 163 -10.18 -12.66 5.57
CA ARG A 163 -8.84 -13.25 5.72
C ARG A 163 -7.77 -12.18 5.50
N ALA A 164 -6.67 -12.30 6.24
CA ALA A 164 -5.47 -11.51 6.01
C ALA A 164 -4.82 -11.88 4.66
N VAL A 165 -4.19 -10.91 4.00
CA VAL A 165 -3.36 -11.18 2.82
C VAL A 165 -2.03 -11.77 3.29
N ARG A 166 -1.75 -13.00 2.87
CA ARG A 166 -0.52 -13.73 3.25
C ARG A 166 0.47 -13.91 2.11
N GLY A 167 0.00 -13.81 0.87
CA GLY A 167 0.84 -13.94 -0.32
C GLY A 167 1.54 -12.64 -0.65
N ILE A 168 2.83 -12.70 -0.97
CA ILE A 168 3.65 -11.54 -1.37
C ILE A 168 3.04 -10.85 -2.58
N ASP A 169 2.71 -11.59 -3.64
CA ASP A 169 2.18 -10.99 -4.88
C ASP A 169 0.81 -10.32 -4.64
N GLY A 170 -0.02 -10.93 -3.80
CA GLY A 170 -1.31 -10.36 -3.41
C GLY A 170 -1.16 -9.08 -2.58
N ASP A 171 -0.19 -9.05 -1.66
CA ASP A 171 0.13 -7.88 -0.84
C ASP A 171 0.62 -6.73 -1.71
N VAL A 172 1.59 -7.00 -2.59
CA VAL A 172 2.15 -6.01 -3.51
C VAL A 172 1.07 -5.46 -4.45
N LYS A 173 0.29 -6.33 -5.11
CA LYS A 173 -0.79 -5.91 -6.02
C LYS A 173 -1.83 -5.02 -5.34
N LEU A 174 -2.29 -5.42 -4.15
CA LEU A 174 -3.27 -4.65 -3.40
C LEU A 174 -2.72 -3.29 -2.97
N ASN A 175 -1.51 -3.23 -2.40
CA ASN A 175 -0.91 -1.96 -1.98
C ASN A 175 -0.77 -0.98 -3.15
N ARG A 176 -0.26 -1.46 -4.29
CA ARG A 176 -0.11 -0.61 -5.50
C ARG A 176 -1.44 -0.06 -5.98
N ALA A 177 -2.45 -0.91 -6.08
CA ALA A 177 -3.78 -0.50 -6.53
C ALA A 177 -4.40 0.56 -5.60
N LEU A 178 -4.30 0.36 -4.28
CA LEU A 178 -4.84 1.32 -3.32
C LEU A 178 -4.08 2.67 -3.35
N TRP A 179 -2.75 2.64 -3.52
CA TRP A 179 -1.95 3.84 -3.70
C TRP A 179 -2.42 4.65 -4.92
N VAL A 180 -2.65 4.00 -6.06
CA VAL A 180 -3.11 4.70 -7.26
C VAL A 180 -4.54 5.20 -7.16
N MET A 181 -5.43 4.45 -6.51
CA MET A 181 -6.76 4.97 -6.19
C MET A 181 -6.65 6.28 -5.39
N ALA A 182 -5.75 6.34 -4.40
CA ALA A 182 -5.52 7.56 -3.64
C ALA A 182 -4.89 8.68 -4.48
N GLU A 183 -3.88 8.41 -5.32
CA GLU A 183 -3.29 9.43 -6.20
C GLU A 183 -4.28 9.98 -7.24
N THR A 184 -5.11 9.11 -7.80
CA THR A 184 -6.15 9.50 -8.75
C THR A 184 -7.16 10.42 -8.06
N LEU A 185 -7.59 10.05 -6.85
CA LEU A 185 -8.53 10.85 -6.07
C LEU A 185 -7.93 12.21 -5.66
N LEU A 186 -6.65 12.24 -5.28
CA LEU A 186 -5.92 13.47 -5.00
C LEU A 186 -5.96 14.41 -6.22
N THR A 187 -5.67 13.87 -7.41
CA THR A 187 -5.62 14.65 -8.67
C THR A 187 -6.99 15.15 -9.10
N GLN A 188 -8.08 14.44 -8.76
CA GLN A 188 -9.45 14.83 -9.10
C GLN A 188 -10.05 15.88 -8.15
N LEU A 189 -9.51 16.00 -6.94
CA LEU A 189 -10.02 16.88 -5.89
C LEU A 189 -9.15 18.12 -5.66
N GLN A 190 -8.02 18.23 -6.35
CA GLN A 190 -7.17 19.43 -6.44
C GLN A 190 -7.51 20.24 -7.69
#